data_AF-A0A2V8EGD9-F1
#
_entry.id   AF-A0A2V8EGD9-F1
#
_cell.length_a   1.000
_cell.length_b   1.000
_cell.length_c   1.000
_cell.angle_alpha   90.00
_cell.angle_beta   90.00
_cell.angle_gamma   90.00
#
_symmetry.space_group_name_H-M   'P 1'
#
loop_
_entity.id
_entity.type
_entity.pdbx_description
1 polymer ?
#
loop_
_entity_poly.entity_id
_entity_poly.type
_entity_poly.pdbx_seq_one_letter_code
_entity_poly.pdbx_strand_id
1 'polypeptide(L)'
;MTGTEPQAADLKDEPYWQSLTRVLEWAESHTYSTILSCLAAHAGVLHIDGIARRPLADKRFGVFECVRVSDHPLTADMPPCVRMPHSRWNDIPEEALLACGYRVLTRSEDAGVDAFMKQRRSLFVFLQGHPEYDATSLLLEYRRDIGRFLKGERDSYPPMPQGYFDKQTVDALVALQERAFSDRRDELLANFPTVMATNNVTNTWRSSAQGLYRNWLQYICAQKQRTASVEVS
;
A
#
# COMPACT_ATOMS: atom_id res chain seq x y z
N MET A 1 3.69 8.44 7.73
CA MET A 1 3.29 9.28 6.58
C MET A 1 2.45 8.41 5.66
N THR A 2 1.25 8.85 5.30
CA THR A 2 0.31 8.05 4.50
C THR A 2 0.32 8.46 3.04
N GLY A 3 -0.20 7.60 2.18
CA GLY A 3 -0.43 7.92 0.77
C GLY A 3 -1.56 8.93 0.54
N THR A 4 -1.62 9.43 -0.69
CA THR A 4 -2.70 10.27 -1.22
C THR A 4 -2.88 9.96 -2.72
N GLU A 5 -3.96 10.43 -3.34
CA GLU A 5 -4.11 10.41 -4.79
C GLU A 5 -3.13 11.45 -5.39
N PRO A 6 -2.26 11.08 -6.35
CA PRO A 6 -1.32 12.02 -6.97
C PRO A 6 -2.07 13.04 -7.84
N GLN A 7 -1.64 14.30 -7.79
CA GLN A 7 -2.15 15.39 -8.63
C GLN A 7 -1.22 15.70 -9.80
N ALA A 8 0.03 15.24 -9.75
CA ALA A 8 1.04 15.48 -10.76
C ALA A 8 1.65 14.17 -11.32
N ALA A 9 2.14 14.26 -12.57
CA ALA A 9 2.79 13.13 -13.24
C ALA A 9 4.15 12.79 -12.61
N ASP A 10 4.97 13.80 -12.31
CA ASP A 10 6.16 13.67 -11.46
C ASP A 10 5.79 14.01 -10.01
N LEU A 11 6.30 13.22 -9.06
CA LEU A 11 6.12 13.47 -7.64
C LEU A 11 6.77 14.77 -7.18
N LYS A 12 7.83 15.22 -7.87
CA LYS A 12 8.50 16.50 -7.58
C LYS A 12 7.64 17.72 -7.88
N ASP A 13 6.65 17.56 -8.75
CA ASP A 13 5.72 18.60 -9.16
C ASP A 13 4.46 18.64 -8.28
N GLU A 14 4.33 17.73 -7.32
CA GLU A 14 3.22 17.74 -6.37
C GLU A 14 3.23 19.04 -5.53
N PRO A 15 2.07 19.71 -5.32
CA PRO A 15 2.01 20.95 -4.54
C PRO A 15 2.58 20.82 -3.12
N TYR A 16 2.50 19.61 -2.55
CA TYR A 16 3.00 19.32 -1.21
C TYR A 16 4.47 18.86 -1.17
N TRP A 17 5.15 18.70 -2.32
CA TRP A 17 6.48 18.08 -2.39
C TRP A 17 7.49 18.72 -1.46
N GLN A 18 7.67 20.05 -1.53
CA GLN A 18 8.64 20.76 -0.67
C GLN A 18 8.33 20.66 0.82
N SER A 19 7.06 20.53 1.19
CA SER A 19 6.67 20.34 2.60
C SER A 19 6.94 18.89 3.03
N LEU A 20 6.64 17.91 2.17
CA LEU A 20 6.90 16.51 2.43
C LEU A 20 8.40 16.23 2.63
N THR A 21 9.27 16.74 1.76
CA THR A 21 10.73 16.54 1.87
C THR A 21 11.28 17.12 3.17
N ARG A 22 10.85 18.31 3.57
CA ARG A 22 11.23 18.91 4.86
C ARG A 22 10.82 18.04 6.05
N VAL A 23 9.63 17.43 6.03
CA VAL A 23 9.21 16.52 7.11
C VAL A 23 10.03 15.22 7.07
N LEU A 24 10.43 14.72 5.91
CA LEU A 24 11.30 13.54 5.79
C LEU A 24 12.69 13.80 6.38
N GLU A 25 13.31 14.94 6.05
CA GLU A 25 14.60 15.37 6.60
C GLU A 25 14.53 15.57 8.13
N TRP A 26 13.44 16.19 8.60
CA TRP A 26 13.18 16.32 10.03
C TRP A 26 13.03 14.94 10.69
N ALA A 27 12.25 14.04 10.09
CA ALA A 27 12.00 12.72 10.64
C ALA A 27 13.28 11.88 10.73
N GLU A 28 14.20 12.01 9.76
CA GLU A 28 15.50 11.34 9.81
C GLU A 28 16.32 11.71 11.06
N SER A 29 16.23 12.98 11.48
CA SER A 29 17.05 13.53 12.56
C SER A 29 16.35 13.55 13.93
N HIS A 30 15.03 13.41 13.98
CA HIS A 30 14.22 13.60 15.19
C HIS A 30 13.36 12.39 15.58
N THR A 31 13.42 11.29 14.84
CA THR A 31 12.65 10.08 15.16
C THR A 31 13.55 8.84 15.15
N TYR A 32 13.18 7.83 15.94
CA TYR A 32 13.83 6.53 15.87
C TYR A 32 13.42 5.74 14.63
N SER A 33 12.18 5.92 14.17
CA SER A 33 11.67 5.27 12.97
C SER A 33 10.47 6.01 12.39
N THR A 34 10.31 5.92 11.07
CA THR A 34 9.18 6.46 10.31
C THR A 34 8.63 5.44 9.33
N ILE A 35 7.30 5.24 9.31
CA ILE A 35 6.61 4.46 8.28
C ILE A 35 6.11 5.40 7.17
N LEU A 36 6.34 5.02 5.92
CA LEU A 36 5.77 5.64 4.72
C LEU A 36 4.93 4.60 3.98
N SER A 37 3.65 4.89 3.75
CA SER A 37 2.74 3.98 3.03
C SER A 37 2.32 4.50 1.66
N CYS A 38 2.12 3.57 0.72
CA CYS A 38 1.68 3.80 -0.66
C CYS A 38 2.43 4.96 -1.32
N LEU A 39 1.77 6.01 -1.80
CA LEU A 39 2.42 7.12 -2.50
C LEU A 39 3.55 7.76 -1.69
N ALA A 40 3.44 7.83 -0.36
CA ALA A 40 4.50 8.35 0.49
C ALA A 40 5.76 7.49 0.42
N ALA A 41 5.62 6.16 0.28
CA ALA A 41 6.77 5.28 0.11
C ALA A 41 7.56 5.61 -1.18
N HIS A 42 6.84 5.82 -2.29
CA HIS A 42 7.43 6.23 -3.57
C HIS A 42 8.10 7.61 -3.49
N ALA A 43 7.44 8.58 -2.84
CA ALA A 43 8.01 9.91 -2.63
C ALA A 43 9.25 9.87 -1.73
N GLY A 44 9.23 9.04 -0.70
CA GLY A 44 10.36 8.85 0.22
C GLY A 44 11.60 8.30 -0.48
N VAL A 45 11.47 7.22 -1.26
CA VAL A 45 12.63 6.67 -2.00
C VAL A 45 13.17 7.63 -3.07
N LEU A 46 12.27 8.38 -3.72
CA LEU A 46 12.66 9.39 -4.70
C LEU A 46 13.44 10.54 -4.03
N HIS A 47 13.01 10.99 -2.85
CA HIS A 47 13.70 12.05 -2.12
C HIS A 47 15.03 11.58 -1.52
N ILE A 48 15.05 10.40 -0.90
CA ILE A 48 16.19 9.89 -0.13
C ILE A 48 17.34 9.44 -1.05
N ASP A 49 17.03 8.75 -2.15
CA ASP A 49 18.05 8.14 -3.03
C ASP A 49 17.79 8.37 -4.53
N GLY A 50 16.81 9.20 -4.92
CA GLY A 50 16.56 9.51 -6.32
C GLY A 50 15.88 8.39 -7.13
N ILE A 51 15.38 7.34 -6.47
CA ILE A 51 14.77 6.20 -7.15
C ILE A 51 13.37 6.57 -7.65
N ALA A 52 13.23 6.68 -8.97
CA ALA A 52 11.94 6.97 -9.60
C ALA A 52 11.00 5.76 -9.57
N ARG A 53 9.69 6.06 -9.47
CA ARG A 53 8.63 5.05 -9.62
C ARG A 53 8.51 4.60 -11.07
N ARG A 54 8.16 3.33 -11.28
CA ARG A 54 7.90 2.75 -12.61
C ARG A 54 6.39 2.57 -12.81
N PRO A 55 5.77 3.08 -13.88
CA PRO A 55 4.37 2.81 -14.16
C PRO A 55 4.14 1.32 -14.43
N LEU A 56 3.02 0.79 -13.95
CA LEU A 56 2.55 -0.55 -14.26
C LEU A 56 1.63 -0.51 -15.49
N ALA A 57 1.62 -1.62 -16.26
CA ALA A 57 0.68 -1.78 -17.37
C ALA A 57 -0.78 -1.76 -16.90
N ASP A 58 -1.04 -2.40 -15.75
CA ASP A 58 -2.35 -2.49 -15.12
C ASP A 58 -2.28 -2.08 -13.64
N LYS A 59 -3.42 -1.62 -13.10
CA LYS A 59 -3.54 -1.31 -11.67
C LYS A 59 -3.26 -2.57 -10.87
N ARG A 60 -2.28 -2.53 -9.97
CA ARG A 60 -2.09 -3.55 -8.95
C ARG A 60 -3.17 -3.36 -7.90
N PHE A 61 -4.24 -4.14 -8.00
CA PHE A 61 -5.46 -3.96 -7.21
C PHE A 61 -5.99 -5.30 -6.72
N GLY A 62 -6.02 -5.51 -5.40
CA GLY A 62 -6.41 -6.79 -4.81
C GLY A 62 -5.68 -7.11 -3.51
N VAL A 63 -5.78 -8.37 -3.09
CA VAL A 63 -5.09 -8.94 -1.93
C VAL A 63 -4.15 -10.04 -2.40
N PHE A 64 -2.86 -9.83 -2.19
CA PHE A 64 -1.80 -10.66 -2.76
C PHE A 64 -1.04 -11.42 -1.67
N GLU A 65 -0.52 -12.59 -2.01
CA GLU A 65 0.37 -13.35 -1.15
C GLU A 65 1.80 -12.79 -1.22
N CYS A 66 2.35 -12.43 -0.07
CA CYS A 66 3.65 -11.83 0.08
C CYS A 66 4.52 -12.71 0.97
N VAL A 67 5.62 -13.20 0.42
CA VAL A 67 6.60 -14.04 1.12
C VAL A 67 7.63 -13.15 1.82
N ARG A 68 7.96 -13.50 3.06
CA ARG A 68 9.05 -12.89 3.82
C ARG A 68 10.39 -13.33 3.23
N VAL A 69 11.21 -12.38 2.81
CA VAL A 69 12.48 -12.64 2.10
C VAL A 69 13.72 -12.22 2.87
N SER A 70 13.55 -11.56 4.02
CA SER A 70 14.65 -11.30 4.93
C SER A 70 14.24 -11.52 6.37
N ASP A 71 15.24 -11.88 7.18
CA ASP A 71 15.08 -11.92 8.64
C ASP A 71 15.31 -10.50 9.20
N HIS A 72 14.29 -9.99 9.89
CA HIS A 72 14.30 -8.68 10.50
C HIS A 72 13.27 -8.62 11.63
N PRO A 73 13.54 -7.94 12.77
CA PRO A 73 12.61 -7.84 13.89
C PRO A 73 11.22 -7.31 13.51
N LEU A 74 11.11 -6.44 12.50
CA LEU A 74 9.82 -5.93 12.01
C LEU A 74 8.87 -7.04 11.54
N THR A 75 9.40 -8.13 11.01
CA THR A 75 8.63 -9.23 10.42
C THR A 75 8.82 -10.56 11.14
N ALA A 76 9.52 -10.59 12.27
CA ALA A 76 9.94 -11.82 12.95
C ALA A 76 8.74 -12.72 13.35
N ASP A 77 7.73 -12.12 13.98
CA ASP A 77 6.52 -12.81 14.44
C ASP A 77 5.47 -13.04 13.35
N MET A 78 5.72 -12.57 12.12
CA MET A 78 4.79 -12.75 11.01
C MET A 78 4.96 -14.14 10.39
N PRO A 79 3.88 -14.75 9.88
CA PRO A 79 4.00 -15.97 9.08
C PRO A 79 4.96 -15.81 7.89
N PRO A 80 5.60 -16.89 7.40
CA PRO A 80 6.49 -16.82 6.24
C PRO A 80 5.82 -16.28 4.96
N CYS A 81 4.52 -16.50 4.81
CA CYS A 81 3.69 -15.92 3.77
C CYS A 81 2.51 -15.18 4.41
N VAL A 82 2.34 -13.92 4.05
CA VAL A 82 1.27 -13.04 4.54
C VAL A 82 0.42 -12.54 3.40
N ARG A 83 -0.85 -12.26 3.65
CA ARG A 83 -1.72 -11.60 2.68
C ARG A 83 -1.62 -10.09 2.85
N MET A 84 -1.52 -9.34 1.76
CA MET A 84 -1.42 -7.89 1.79
C MET A 84 -2.28 -7.23 0.70
N PRO A 85 -3.13 -6.25 1.04
CA PRO A 85 -3.85 -5.48 0.03
C PRO A 85 -2.91 -4.51 -0.69
N HIS A 86 -3.07 -4.39 -2.00
CA HIS A 86 -2.42 -3.37 -2.82
C HIS A 86 -3.46 -2.63 -3.66
N SER A 87 -3.27 -1.31 -3.82
CA SER A 87 -4.03 -0.46 -4.74
C SER A 87 -3.11 0.62 -5.30
N ARG A 88 -2.37 0.30 -6.37
CA ARG A 88 -1.36 1.22 -6.94
C ARG A 88 -1.18 1.06 -8.45
N TRP A 89 -0.78 2.15 -9.10
CA TRP A 89 -0.46 2.22 -10.53
C TRP A 89 1.03 2.22 -10.84
N ASN A 90 1.87 2.32 -9.82
CA ASN A 90 3.31 2.43 -9.97
C ASN A 90 4.00 1.43 -9.04
N ASP A 91 5.18 1.00 -9.44
CA ASP A 91 6.11 0.19 -8.66
C ASP A 91 7.42 0.93 -8.38
N ILE A 92 8.29 0.29 -7.60
CA ILE A 92 9.67 0.72 -7.36
C ILE A 92 10.58 -0.41 -7.84
N PRO A 93 11.60 -0.15 -8.69
CA PRO A 93 12.51 -1.19 -9.16
C PRO A 93 13.29 -1.81 -7.99
N GLU A 94 13.15 -3.13 -7.79
CA GLU A 94 13.79 -3.85 -6.68
C GLU A 94 15.31 -3.77 -6.77
N GLU A 95 15.86 -3.91 -7.97
CA GLU A 95 17.28 -3.81 -8.26
C GLU A 95 17.86 -2.44 -7.84
N ALA A 96 17.12 -1.36 -8.02
CA ALA A 96 17.53 -0.03 -7.61
C ALA A 96 17.49 0.12 -6.08
N LEU A 97 16.48 -0.45 -5.42
CA LEU A 97 16.41 -0.49 -3.96
C LEU A 97 17.62 -1.23 -3.37
N LEU A 98 17.92 -2.42 -3.88
CA LEU A 98 19.04 -3.21 -3.40
C LEU A 98 20.38 -2.50 -3.65
N ALA A 99 20.58 -1.88 -4.82
CA ALA A 99 21.79 -1.12 -5.15
C ALA A 99 21.99 0.09 -4.23
N CYS A 100 20.91 0.70 -3.75
CA CYS A 100 20.95 1.81 -2.79
C CYS A 100 20.95 1.35 -1.32
N GLY A 101 21.11 0.05 -1.04
CA GLY A 101 21.25 -0.48 0.32
C GLY A 101 19.94 -0.61 1.10
N TYR A 102 18.80 -0.61 0.43
CA TYR A 102 17.54 -0.99 1.05
C TYR A 102 17.49 -2.51 1.27
N ARG A 103 16.75 -2.94 2.29
CA ARG A 103 16.43 -4.36 2.52
C ARG A 103 14.96 -4.59 2.25
N VAL A 104 14.66 -5.48 1.32
CA VAL A 104 13.29 -5.98 1.10
C VAL A 104 12.93 -6.94 2.23
N LEU A 105 11.78 -6.72 2.85
CA LEU A 105 11.24 -7.52 3.95
C LEU A 105 10.26 -8.57 3.41
N THR A 106 9.33 -8.14 2.57
CA THR A 106 8.32 -8.98 1.94
C THR A 106 8.20 -8.65 0.45
N ARG A 107 7.94 -9.66 -0.37
CA ARG A 107 7.63 -9.52 -1.80
C ARG A 107 6.57 -10.51 -2.22
N SER A 108 5.86 -10.19 -3.29
CA SER A 108 4.89 -11.07 -3.93
C SER A 108 5.33 -11.36 -5.35
N GLU A 109 5.10 -12.59 -5.82
CA GLU A 109 5.30 -12.93 -7.23
C GLU A 109 4.39 -12.07 -8.13
N ASP A 110 3.12 -11.93 -7.72
CA ASP A 110 2.13 -11.14 -8.44
C ASP A 110 2.20 -9.65 -8.11
N ALA A 111 2.60 -9.27 -6.89
CA ALA A 111 2.59 -7.89 -6.43
C ALA A 111 3.95 -7.17 -6.45
N GLY A 112 5.07 -7.85 -6.72
CA GLY A 112 6.41 -7.25 -6.65
C GLY A 112 6.85 -6.95 -5.21
N VAL A 113 7.68 -5.93 -5.02
CA VAL A 113 8.10 -5.49 -3.67
C VAL A 113 6.87 -4.99 -2.89
N ASP A 114 6.73 -5.49 -1.66
CA ASP A 114 5.62 -5.15 -0.76
C ASP A 114 6.10 -4.22 0.36
N ALA A 115 6.96 -4.73 1.25
CA ALA A 115 7.55 -3.97 2.33
C ALA A 115 9.07 -4.02 2.28
N PHE A 116 9.71 -2.88 2.53
CA PHE A 116 11.16 -2.75 2.56
C PHE A 116 11.58 -1.67 3.55
N MET A 117 12.86 -1.62 3.89
CA MET A 117 13.37 -0.69 4.90
C MET A 117 14.77 -0.18 4.55
N LYS A 118 15.12 0.96 5.13
CA LYS A 118 16.49 1.49 5.11
C LYS A 118 16.81 2.11 6.46
N GLN A 119 17.87 1.62 7.08
CA GLN A 119 18.42 2.22 8.29
C GLN A 119 19.30 3.42 7.89
N ARG A 120 18.96 4.60 8.40
CA ARG A 120 19.80 5.79 8.38
C ARG A 120 19.97 6.29 9.83
N ARG A 121 20.02 7.60 10.06
CA ARG A 121 19.90 8.16 11.43
C ARG A 121 18.57 7.77 12.10
N SER A 122 17.53 7.58 11.29
CA SER A 122 16.25 6.96 11.65
C SER A 122 16.04 5.70 10.80
N LEU A 123 15.26 4.75 11.32
CA LEU A 123 14.79 3.61 10.53
C LEU A 123 13.59 4.01 9.66
N PHE A 124 13.75 4.00 8.35
CA PHE A 124 12.65 4.21 7.43
C PHE A 124 12.07 2.86 7.00
N VAL A 125 10.75 2.71 7.17
CA VAL A 125 9.98 1.53 6.76
C VAL A 125 9.00 1.96 5.68
N PHE A 126 9.02 1.27 4.55
CA PHE A 126 8.26 1.60 3.35
C PHE A 126 7.30 0.47 3.05
N LEU A 127 6.03 0.83 2.86
CA LEU A 127 4.94 -0.11 2.60
C LEU A 127 4.30 0.28 1.26
N GLN A 128 4.49 -0.53 0.22
CA GLN A 128 3.77 -0.37 -1.04
C GLN A 128 2.37 -0.99 -0.99
N GLY A 129 2.15 -1.92 -0.07
CA GLY A 129 0.82 -2.41 0.32
C GLY A 129 0.13 -1.50 1.34
N HIS A 130 -1.08 -1.90 1.70
CA HIS A 130 -1.96 -1.16 2.61
C HIS A 130 -2.38 -2.00 3.83
N PRO A 131 -1.45 -2.40 4.71
CA PRO A 131 -1.79 -3.20 5.89
C PRO A 131 -2.82 -2.52 6.81
N GLU A 132 -2.97 -1.19 6.72
CA GLU A 132 -3.95 -0.39 7.43
C GLU A 132 -5.39 -0.53 6.92
N TYR A 133 -5.62 -1.11 5.73
CA TYR A 133 -6.95 -1.19 5.14
C TYR A 133 -7.92 -2.03 5.99
N ASP A 134 -9.15 -1.51 6.09
CA ASP A 134 -10.28 -2.26 6.59
C ASP A 134 -10.75 -3.29 5.57
N ALA A 135 -11.55 -4.26 6.06
CA ALA A 135 -12.11 -5.31 5.22
C ALA A 135 -12.72 -4.74 3.93
N THR A 136 -13.48 -3.64 4.03
CA THR A 136 -14.27 -3.05 2.96
C THR A 136 -13.53 -2.00 2.11
N SER A 137 -12.27 -1.67 2.39
CA SER A 137 -11.57 -0.56 1.70
C SER A 137 -11.48 -0.76 0.19
N LEU A 138 -11.04 -1.94 -0.28
CA LEU A 138 -10.96 -2.25 -1.71
C LEU A 138 -12.34 -2.30 -2.38
N LEU A 139 -13.36 -2.79 -1.67
CA LEU A 139 -14.75 -2.78 -2.12
C LEU A 139 -15.24 -1.34 -2.37
N LEU A 140 -14.99 -0.43 -1.42
CA LEU A 140 -15.41 0.97 -1.53
C LEU A 140 -14.66 1.69 -2.66
N GLU A 141 -13.36 1.45 -2.82
CA GLU A 141 -12.60 1.94 -3.97
C GLU A 141 -13.16 1.43 -5.30
N TYR A 142 -13.43 0.14 -5.40
CA TYR A 142 -13.96 -0.47 -6.62
C TYR A 142 -15.34 0.10 -6.98
N ARG A 143 -16.24 0.19 -6.00
CA ARG A 143 -17.57 0.79 -6.18
C ARG A 143 -17.49 2.26 -6.61
N ARG A 144 -16.61 3.06 -5.97
CA ARG A 144 -16.38 4.46 -6.35
C ARG A 144 -15.92 4.56 -7.80
N ASP A 145 -14.93 3.74 -8.16
CA ASP A 145 -14.34 3.76 -9.49
C ASP A 145 -15.32 3.28 -10.56
N ILE A 146 -16.22 2.35 -10.27
CA ILE A 146 -17.34 1.99 -11.16
C ILE A 146 -18.29 3.18 -11.33
N GLY A 147 -18.61 3.90 -10.25
CA GLY A 147 -19.42 5.12 -10.33
C GLY A 147 -18.80 6.18 -11.22
N ARG A 148 -17.49 6.44 -11.07
CA ARG A 148 -16.73 7.35 -11.97
C ARG A 148 -16.85 6.89 -13.43
N PHE A 149 -16.77 5.58 -13.69
CA PHE A 149 -16.98 5.05 -15.03
C PHE A 149 -18.41 5.32 -15.48
N LEU A 150 -19.44 4.94 -14.75
CA LEU A 150 -20.83 5.14 -15.19
C LEU A 150 -21.18 6.61 -15.48
N LYS A 151 -20.54 7.56 -14.78
CA LYS A 151 -20.74 9.02 -14.96
C LYS A 151 -19.96 9.66 -16.11
N GLY A 152 -19.07 8.95 -16.79
CA GLY A 152 -18.21 9.58 -17.81
C GLY A 152 -16.92 10.20 -17.27
N GLU A 153 -16.64 10.10 -15.96
CA GLU A 153 -15.47 10.73 -15.32
C GLU A 153 -14.17 9.95 -15.56
N ARG A 154 -14.25 8.74 -16.12
CA ARG A 154 -13.13 7.92 -16.57
C ARG A 154 -13.52 7.09 -17.79
N ASP A 155 -12.57 6.79 -18.67
CA ASP A 155 -12.87 6.10 -19.94
C ASP A 155 -12.98 4.59 -19.81
N SER A 156 -12.21 3.99 -18.90
CA SER A 156 -12.15 2.53 -18.73
C SER A 156 -12.95 2.06 -17.52
N TYR A 157 -13.57 0.89 -17.62
CA TYR A 157 -14.14 0.22 -16.45
C TYR A 157 -13.00 -0.23 -15.51
N PRO A 158 -13.09 -0.01 -14.19
CA PRO A 158 -12.02 -0.44 -13.28
C PRO A 158 -11.84 -1.95 -13.25
N PRO A 159 -10.60 -2.45 -13.11
CA PRO A 159 -10.38 -3.87 -12.87
C PRO A 159 -10.95 -4.28 -11.50
N MET A 160 -11.46 -5.50 -11.41
CA MET A 160 -11.91 -6.09 -10.15
C MET A 160 -10.71 -6.38 -9.23
N PRO A 161 -10.79 -6.15 -7.91
CA PRO A 161 -9.71 -6.49 -6.99
C PRO A 161 -9.45 -8.00 -6.96
N GLN A 162 -8.21 -8.39 -7.24
CA GLN A 162 -7.78 -9.80 -7.30
C GLN A 162 -7.77 -10.44 -5.91
N GLY A 163 -8.16 -11.71 -5.82
CA GLY A 163 -8.10 -12.50 -4.57
C GLY A 163 -8.96 -11.96 -3.41
N TYR A 164 -9.92 -11.07 -3.69
CA TYR A 164 -10.66 -10.32 -2.67
C TYR A 164 -12.13 -10.75 -2.50
N PHE A 165 -12.83 -11.02 -3.60
CA PHE A 165 -14.24 -11.42 -3.59
C PHE A 165 -14.41 -12.94 -3.67
N ASP A 166 -15.50 -13.45 -3.10
CA ASP A 166 -15.92 -14.83 -3.30
C ASP A 166 -16.58 -15.03 -4.68
N LYS A 167 -16.82 -16.28 -5.06
CA LYS A 167 -17.37 -16.62 -6.37
C LYS A 167 -18.73 -15.95 -6.64
N GLN A 168 -19.63 -15.97 -5.65
CA GLN A 168 -20.97 -15.41 -5.79
C GLN A 168 -20.91 -13.89 -6.04
N THR A 169 -20.03 -13.18 -5.34
CA THR A 169 -19.83 -11.73 -5.52
C THR A 169 -19.19 -11.43 -6.87
N VAL A 170 -18.22 -12.23 -7.32
CA VAL A 170 -17.63 -12.11 -8.65
C VAL A 170 -18.70 -12.22 -9.74
N ASP A 171 -19.54 -13.26 -9.70
CA ASP A 171 -20.57 -13.50 -10.72
C ASP A 171 -21.55 -12.31 -10.82
N ALA A 172 -21.98 -11.76 -9.68
CA ALA A 172 -22.85 -10.59 -9.64
C ALA A 172 -22.18 -9.31 -10.20
N LEU A 173 -20.89 -9.12 -9.92
CA LEU A 173 -20.13 -7.97 -10.41
C LEU A 173 -19.81 -8.06 -11.90
N VAL A 174 -19.61 -9.27 -12.43
CA VAL A 174 -19.47 -9.51 -13.89
C VAL A 174 -20.77 -9.15 -14.61
N ALA A 175 -21.92 -9.59 -14.10
CA ALA A 175 -23.21 -9.21 -14.67
C ALA A 175 -23.44 -7.68 -14.64
N LEU A 176 -23.00 -6.99 -13.57
CA LEU A 176 -23.03 -5.53 -13.51
C LEU A 176 -22.11 -4.89 -14.55
N GLN A 177 -20.90 -5.43 -14.75
CA GLN A 177 -19.93 -4.96 -15.73
C GLN A 177 -20.48 -5.09 -17.17
N GLU A 178 -21.05 -6.23 -17.53
CA GLU A 178 -21.65 -6.46 -18.86
C GLU A 178 -22.77 -5.44 -19.15
N ARG A 179 -23.62 -5.17 -18.15
CA ARG A 179 -24.66 -4.13 -18.25
C ARG A 179 -24.06 -2.74 -18.41
N ALA A 180 -23.01 -2.42 -17.65
CA ALA A 180 -22.35 -1.13 -17.71
C ALA A 180 -21.71 -0.85 -19.08
N PHE A 181 -21.23 -1.89 -19.79
CA PHE A 181 -20.74 -1.77 -21.16
C PHE A 181 -21.85 -1.67 -22.21
N SER A 182 -22.96 -2.38 -22.00
CA SER A 182 -24.10 -2.36 -22.91
C SER A 182 -24.88 -1.05 -22.84
N ASP A 183 -25.01 -0.48 -21.64
CA ASP A 183 -25.82 0.69 -21.35
C ASP A 183 -25.22 1.46 -20.17
N ARG A 184 -24.32 2.39 -20.47
CA ARG A 184 -23.55 3.16 -19.49
C ARG A 184 -24.46 4.22 -18.83
N ARG A 185 -25.02 3.88 -17.68
CA ARG A 185 -25.95 4.71 -16.90
C ARG A 185 -25.60 4.76 -15.42
N ASP A 186 -25.64 5.96 -14.82
CA ASP A 186 -25.31 6.17 -13.39
C ASP A 186 -26.25 5.38 -12.45
N GLU A 187 -27.52 5.18 -12.86
CA GLU A 187 -28.51 4.43 -12.09
C GLU A 187 -28.11 2.96 -11.88
N LEU A 188 -27.20 2.41 -12.70
CA LEU A 188 -26.69 1.05 -12.50
C LEU A 188 -25.92 0.90 -11.18
N LEU A 189 -25.38 1.99 -10.62
CA LEU A 189 -24.67 1.93 -9.34
C LEU A 189 -25.60 1.52 -8.18
N ALA A 190 -26.91 1.76 -8.29
CA ALA A 190 -27.90 1.27 -7.32
C ALA A 190 -28.01 -0.25 -7.30
N ASN A 191 -27.65 -0.92 -8.40
CA ASN A 191 -27.62 -2.38 -8.51
C ASN A 191 -26.29 -3.00 -8.04
N PHE A 192 -25.34 -2.18 -7.57
CA PHE A 192 -24.10 -2.70 -7.03
C PHE A 192 -24.39 -3.57 -5.80
N PRO A 193 -23.89 -4.82 -5.72
CA PRO A 193 -24.23 -5.79 -4.68
C PRO A 193 -23.56 -5.48 -3.32
N THR A 194 -23.76 -4.27 -2.80
CA THR A 194 -23.01 -3.73 -1.64
C THR A 194 -23.20 -4.60 -0.40
N VAL A 195 -24.43 -5.00 -0.08
CA VAL A 195 -24.73 -5.80 1.10
C VAL A 195 -24.10 -7.20 1.00
N MET A 196 -24.25 -7.86 -0.15
CA MET A 196 -23.66 -9.18 -0.41
C MET A 196 -22.13 -9.12 -0.34
N ALA A 197 -21.53 -8.17 -1.03
CA ALA A 197 -20.08 -7.98 -1.03
C ALA A 197 -19.54 -7.64 0.37
N THR A 198 -20.24 -6.80 1.13
CA THR A 198 -19.81 -6.43 2.49
C THR A 198 -19.85 -7.62 3.44
N ASN A 199 -20.88 -8.48 3.34
CA ASN A 199 -21.03 -9.63 4.23
C ASN A 199 -20.00 -10.74 3.95
N ASN A 200 -19.51 -10.83 2.72
CA ASN A 200 -18.65 -11.94 2.30
C ASN A 200 -17.15 -11.58 2.26
N VAL A 201 -16.80 -10.31 2.41
CA VAL A 201 -15.40 -9.88 2.44
C VAL A 201 -14.80 -10.10 3.83
N THR A 202 -13.75 -10.90 3.88
CA THR A 202 -12.97 -11.16 5.11
C THR A 202 -11.65 -10.40 5.08
N ASN A 203 -11.31 -9.72 6.19
CA ASN A 203 -9.98 -9.13 6.35
C ASN A 203 -8.96 -10.22 6.70
N THR A 204 -8.29 -10.75 5.69
CA THR A 204 -7.31 -11.84 5.81
C THR A 204 -5.89 -11.36 6.14
N TRP A 205 -5.66 -10.04 6.19
CA TRP A 205 -4.35 -9.43 6.43
C TRP A 205 -4.20 -8.80 7.82
N ARG A 206 -5.31 -8.60 8.55
CA ARG A 206 -5.34 -7.88 9.85
C ARG A 206 -4.32 -8.40 10.86
N SER A 207 -4.20 -9.72 11.02
CA SER A 207 -3.26 -10.32 11.96
C SER A 207 -1.80 -9.98 11.61
N SER A 208 -1.48 -10.03 10.31
CA SER A 208 -0.14 -9.70 9.80
C SER A 208 0.15 -8.21 9.95
N ALA A 209 -0.83 -7.35 9.68
CA ALA A 209 -0.73 -5.91 9.90
C ALA A 209 -0.50 -5.57 11.38
N GLN A 210 -1.27 -6.18 12.29
CA GLN A 210 -1.09 -6.01 13.74
C GLN A 210 0.30 -6.46 14.18
N GLY A 211 0.81 -7.58 13.66
CA GLY A 211 2.17 -8.04 13.89
C GLY A 211 3.21 -7.01 13.48
N LEU A 212 3.14 -6.51 12.24
CA LEU A 212 4.05 -5.49 11.71
C LEU A 212 4.08 -4.23 12.59
N TYR A 213 2.91 -3.65 12.89
CA TYR A 213 2.83 -2.42 13.70
C TYR A 213 3.27 -2.64 15.14
N ARG A 214 2.94 -3.80 15.74
CA ARG A 214 3.43 -4.18 17.08
C ARG A 214 4.96 -4.23 17.11
N ASN A 215 5.56 -4.92 16.14
CA ASN A 215 7.02 -5.09 16.06
C ASN A 215 7.72 -3.75 15.83
N TRP A 216 7.12 -2.87 15.02
CA TRP A 216 7.61 -1.50 14.83
C TRP A 216 7.58 -0.66 16.11
N LEU A 217 6.49 -0.72 16.88
CA LEU A 217 6.40 -0.04 18.18
C LEU A 217 7.42 -0.60 19.19
N GLN A 218 7.61 -1.92 19.21
CA GLN A 218 8.64 -2.56 20.04
C GLN A 218 10.05 -2.10 19.66
N TYR A 219 10.34 -1.96 18.37
CA TYR A 219 11.61 -1.38 17.89
C TYR A 219 11.81 0.03 18.45
N ILE A 220 10.80 0.90 18.38
CA ILE A 220 10.87 2.27 18.92
C ILE A 220 11.12 2.26 20.43
N CYS A 221 10.41 1.41 21.18
CA CYS A 221 10.60 1.28 22.63
C CYS A 221 12.03 0.83 22.97
N ALA A 222 12.58 -0.14 22.25
CA ALA A 222 13.94 -0.61 22.44
C ALA A 222 14.99 0.47 22.15
N GLN A 223 14.77 1.30 21.11
CA GLN A 223 15.68 2.43 20.83
C GLN A 223 15.64 3.48 21.94
N LYS A 224 14.45 3.84 22.44
CA LYS A 224 14.31 4.78 23.56
C LYS A 224 15.06 4.32 24.80
N GLN A 225 14.98 3.04 25.14
CA GLN A 225 15.68 2.47 26.28
C GLN A 225 17.20 2.54 26.10
N ARG A 226 17.71 2.22 24.90
CA ARG A 226 19.15 2.31 24.59
C ARG A 226 19.68 3.73 24.76
N THR A 227 18.99 4.74 24.22
CA THR A 227 19.41 6.13 24.34
C THR A 227 19.43 6.61 25.79
N ALA A 228 18.40 6.25 26.57
CA ALA A 228 18.34 6.59 27.99
C ALA A 228 19.49 5.94 28.81
N SER A 229 19.91 4.72 28.48
CA SER A 229 21.04 4.06 29.15
C SER A 229 22.39 4.71 28.82
N VAL A 230 22.55 5.27 27.62
CA VAL A 230 23.78 5.97 27.19
C VAL A 230 23.91 7.35 27.84
N GLU A 231 22.81 8.04 28.12
CA GLU A 231 22.82 9.36 28.79
C GLU A 231 23.13 9.29 30.29
N VAL A 232 22.97 8.12 30.91
CA VAL A 232 23.18 7.89 32.35
C VAL A 232 24.57 7.32 32.67
N SER A 233 25.34 6.92 31.65
CA SER A 233 26.70 6.35 31.77
C SER A 233 27.77 7.38 31.43
#